data_AF-C9SX21-F1
#
_entry.id   AF-C9SX21-F1
#
_cell.length_a   1.000
_cell.length_b   1.000
_cell.length_c   1.000
_cell.angle_alpha   90.00
_cell.angle_beta   90.00
_cell.angle_gamma   90.00
#
_symmetry.space_group_name_H-M   'P 1'
#
loop_
_entity.id
_entity.type
_entity.pdbx_description
1 polymer ?
#
loop_
_entity_poly.entity_id
_entity_poly.type
_entity_poly.pdbx_seq_one_letter_code
_entity_poly.pdbx_strand_id
1 'polypeptide(L)'
;MLINDSKSNELAKRAATFTVAGQVGKMFAGAMMAAIHESMDGYAGLAGWQWVFLIDGIITFPVAIFGFFLFPDIPEITEAFYLKSYVCCVFSALSSAMQGYIVQGLMLLFMKSHQKSNSFTQSQVNTYPIPTHAIGIVAELGASVIIDRYDRRVSIGLVICLVQIACSIVLLVPGMSLAGNLTAFYLSSTSYGINPLLYSWSSNIAARTADDAARSVILASMAASDGLLWTFWGIVLYPASDAPYWRTGYIAMICVCVVLSSWLFLVRWLDRYTARKHPAPVRLLNADSSIIPSYSSTNEKKV
;
A
#
# COMPACT_ATOMS: atom_id res chain seq x y z
N MET A 1 30.93 -1.09 -5.85
CA MET A 1 30.43 -1.42 -7.19
C MET A 1 30.31 -2.92 -7.25
N LEU A 2 29.06 -3.42 -7.37
CA LEU A 2 28.63 -4.80 -7.71
C LEU A 2 29.32 -5.91 -6.88
N ILE A 3 28.70 -6.51 -5.86
CA ILE A 3 27.81 -7.68 -6.00
C ILE A 3 27.31 -7.98 -4.58
N ASN A 4 25.99 -7.91 -4.31
CA ASN A 4 25.24 -8.82 -3.43
C ASN A 4 23.73 -8.44 -3.32
N ASP A 5 23.09 -8.05 -4.42
CA ASP A 5 21.81 -7.31 -4.34
C ASP A 5 20.62 -7.98 -5.05
N SER A 6 20.77 -9.18 -5.62
CA SER A 6 19.69 -9.82 -6.39
C SER A 6 18.49 -10.25 -5.53
N LYS A 7 18.70 -10.62 -4.26
CA LYS A 7 17.61 -11.01 -3.33
C LYS A 7 16.97 -9.81 -2.61
N SER A 8 17.67 -8.66 -2.58
CA SER A 8 17.26 -7.38 -1.99
C SER A 8 16.48 -6.51 -2.99
N ASN A 9 16.88 -6.53 -4.27
CA ASN A 9 16.31 -5.74 -5.37
C ASN A 9 14.99 -6.25 -5.96
N GLU A 10 14.33 -7.21 -5.31
CA GLU A 10 12.95 -7.62 -5.68
C GLU A 10 11.96 -7.45 -4.55
N LEU A 11 12.41 -6.93 -3.40
CA LEU A 11 11.56 -6.85 -2.22
C LEU A 11 10.41 -5.86 -2.43
N ALA A 12 10.64 -4.74 -3.12
CA ALA A 12 9.59 -3.77 -3.43
C ALA A 12 8.57 -4.36 -4.42
N LYS A 13 9.02 -5.08 -5.46
CA LYS A 13 8.13 -5.78 -6.38
C LYS A 13 7.30 -6.87 -5.69
N ARG A 14 7.91 -7.68 -4.81
CA ARG A 14 7.18 -8.72 -4.07
C ARG A 14 6.13 -8.13 -3.13
N ALA A 15 6.48 -7.06 -2.42
CA ALA A 15 5.54 -6.33 -1.60
C ALA A 15 4.40 -5.74 -2.45
N ALA A 16 4.72 -5.13 -3.60
CA ALA A 16 3.72 -4.61 -4.53
C ALA A 16 2.79 -5.70 -5.08
N THR A 17 3.30 -6.88 -5.44
CA THR A 17 2.45 -7.98 -5.92
C THR A 17 1.43 -8.41 -4.86
N PHE A 18 1.84 -8.45 -3.58
CA PHE A 18 0.94 -8.80 -2.48
C PHE A 18 -0.20 -7.77 -2.30
N THR A 19 0.12 -6.48 -2.33
CA THR A 19 -0.85 -5.41 -2.14
C THR A 19 -1.73 -5.19 -3.38
N VAL A 20 -1.18 -5.37 -4.58
CA VAL A 20 -1.93 -5.32 -5.85
C VAL A 20 -3.03 -6.38 -5.89
N ALA A 21 -2.80 -7.59 -5.36
CA ALA A 21 -3.83 -8.63 -5.27
C ALA A 21 -5.06 -8.14 -4.49
N GLY A 22 -4.85 -7.39 -3.40
CA GLY A 22 -5.92 -6.77 -2.63
C GLY A 22 -6.69 -5.70 -3.41
N GLN A 23 -6.00 -4.91 -4.24
CA GLN A 23 -6.64 -3.91 -5.10
C GLN A 23 -7.48 -4.54 -6.22
N VAL A 24 -6.98 -5.61 -6.84
CA VAL A 24 -7.71 -6.38 -7.85
C VAL A 24 -8.99 -6.97 -7.26
N GLY A 25 -8.93 -7.49 -6.04
CA GLY A 25 -10.12 -7.97 -5.32
C GLY A 25 -11.18 -6.88 -5.15
N LYS A 26 -10.78 -5.65 -4.80
CA LYS A 26 -11.68 -4.49 -4.68
C LYS A 26 -12.31 -4.09 -6.02
N MET A 27 -11.55 -4.17 -7.12
CA MET A 27 -12.09 -3.94 -8.47
C MET A 27 -13.16 -4.97 -8.84
N PHE A 28 -12.88 -6.24 -8.57
CA PHE A 28 -13.83 -7.32 -8.84
C PHE A 28 -15.12 -7.14 -8.01
N ALA A 29 -15.00 -6.81 -6.73
CA ALA A 29 -16.15 -6.55 -5.87
C ALA A 29 -17.02 -5.38 -6.39
N GLY A 30 -16.39 -4.29 -6.87
CA GLY A 30 -17.11 -3.16 -7.47
C GLY A 30 -17.82 -3.52 -8.78
N ALA A 31 -17.15 -4.26 -9.66
CA ALA A 31 -17.73 -4.73 -10.93
C ALA A 31 -18.89 -5.70 -10.71
N MET A 32 -18.73 -6.62 -9.74
CA MET A 32 -19.77 -7.54 -9.34
C MET A 32 -21.00 -6.80 -8.79
N MET A 33 -20.80 -5.79 -7.93
CA MET A 33 -21.89 -4.97 -7.41
C MET A 33 -22.65 -4.23 -8.52
N ALA A 34 -21.94 -3.69 -9.52
CA ALA A 34 -22.58 -3.05 -10.68
C ALA A 34 -23.38 -4.06 -11.52
N ALA A 35 -22.80 -5.21 -11.85
CA ALA A 35 -23.45 -6.26 -12.65
C ALA A 35 -24.70 -6.84 -11.97
N ILE A 36 -24.64 -7.08 -10.66
CA ILE A 36 -25.79 -7.59 -9.87
C ILE A 36 -26.92 -6.56 -9.84
N HIS A 37 -26.60 -5.27 -9.71
CA HIS A 37 -27.61 -4.21 -9.77
C HIS A 37 -28.29 -4.08 -11.14
N GLU A 38 -27.63 -4.43 -12.24
CA GLU A 38 -28.23 -4.38 -13.58
C GLU A 38 -29.03 -5.65 -13.91
N SER A 39 -28.57 -6.83 -13.45
CA SER A 39 -29.12 -8.12 -13.89
C SER A 39 -30.08 -8.77 -12.91
N MET A 40 -29.98 -8.47 -11.61
CA MET A 40 -30.71 -9.20 -10.56
C MET A 40 -31.46 -8.30 -9.57
N ASP A 41 -31.59 -7.01 -9.84
CA ASP A 41 -32.40 -6.11 -9.01
C ASP A 41 -33.89 -6.46 -9.15
N GLY A 42 -34.51 -6.89 -8.06
CA GLY A 42 -35.89 -7.41 -8.04
C GLY A 42 -36.02 -8.89 -8.41
N TYR A 43 -34.93 -9.58 -8.72
CA TYR A 43 -34.95 -11.03 -8.95
C TYR A 43 -35.26 -11.76 -7.65
N ALA A 44 -36.27 -12.65 -7.69
CA ALA A 44 -36.84 -13.33 -6.52
C ALA A 44 -37.37 -12.38 -5.42
N GLY A 45 -37.72 -11.13 -5.75
CA GLY A 45 -38.24 -10.13 -4.81
C GLY A 45 -37.19 -9.54 -3.85
N LEU A 46 -35.90 -9.79 -4.10
CA LEU A 46 -34.79 -9.27 -3.32
C LEU A 46 -34.14 -8.08 -4.02
N ALA A 47 -33.68 -7.12 -3.22
CA ALA A 47 -32.92 -5.98 -3.73
C ALA A 47 -31.50 -6.39 -4.12
N GLY A 48 -30.92 -5.77 -5.15
CA GLY A 48 -29.59 -6.14 -5.67
C GLY A 48 -28.48 -6.20 -4.61
N TRP A 49 -28.52 -5.36 -3.58
CA TRP A 49 -27.52 -5.37 -2.50
C TRP A 49 -27.58 -6.64 -1.62
N GLN A 50 -28.75 -7.28 -1.49
CA GLN A 50 -28.91 -8.52 -0.71
C GLN A 50 -28.26 -9.70 -1.45
N TRP A 51 -28.40 -9.72 -2.78
CA TRP A 51 -27.75 -10.70 -3.64
C TRP A 51 -26.23 -10.62 -3.58
N VAL A 52 -25.66 -9.41 -3.46
CA VAL A 52 -24.21 -9.21 -3.29
C VAL A 52 -23.72 -9.95 -2.04
N PHE A 53 -24.39 -9.79 -0.89
CA PHE A 53 -24.01 -10.47 0.35
C PHE A 53 -24.17 -11.98 0.29
N LEU A 54 -25.22 -12.48 -0.37
CA LEU A 54 -25.45 -13.91 -0.51
C LEU A 54 -24.35 -14.57 -1.35
N ILE A 55 -24.01 -13.95 -2.49
CA ILE A 55 -22.96 -14.45 -3.39
C ILE A 55 -21.59 -14.41 -2.69
N ASP A 56 -21.26 -13.31 -2.02
CA ASP A 56 -20.01 -13.17 -1.28
C ASP A 56 -19.89 -14.23 -0.16
N GLY A 57 -20.98 -14.47 0.58
CA GLY A 57 -21.04 -15.53 1.59
C GLY A 57 -20.82 -16.94 1.03
N ILE A 58 -21.41 -17.25 -0.13
CA ILE A 58 -21.27 -18.57 -0.78
C ILE A 58 -19.84 -18.78 -1.30
N ILE A 59 -19.19 -17.74 -1.84
CA ILE A 59 -17.82 -17.83 -2.37
C ILE A 59 -16.78 -17.91 -1.23
N THR A 60 -17.01 -17.19 -0.13
CA THR A 60 -16.07 -17.17 1.01
C THR A 60 -16.11 -18.45 1.84
N PHE A 61 -17.24 -19.16 1.89
CA PHE A 61 -17.38 -20.37 2.72
C PHE A 61 -16.43 -21.52 2.33
N PRO A 62 -16.28 -21.91 1.04
CA PRO A 62 -15.26 -22.87 0.63
C PRO A 62 -13.83 -22.40 0.90
N VAL A 63 -13.54 -21.10 0.70
CA VAL A 63 -12.20 -20.53 0.93
C VAL A 63 -11.83 -20.60 2.41
N ALA A 64 -12.78 -20.35 3.32
CA ALA A 64 -12.57 -20.50 4.76
C ALA A 64 -12.28 -21.95 5.16
N ILE A 65 -13.02 -22.92 4.59
CA ILE A 65 -12.78 -24.34 4.82
C ILE A 65 -11.39 -24.73 4.32
N PHE A 66 -11.02 -24.32 3.10
CA PHE A 66 -9.68 -24.56 2.56
C PHE A 66 -8.59 -23.92 3.40
N GLY A 67 -8.77 -22.68 3.87
CA GLY A 67 -7.84 -22.00 4.75
C GLY A 67 -7.60 -22.76 6.04
N PHE A 68 -8.65 -23.30 6.66
CA PHE A 68 -8.53 -24.10 7.89
C PHE A 68 -7.66 -25.35 7.71
N PHE A 69 -7.67 -26.00 6.54
CA PHE A 69 -6.86 -27.20 6.28
C PHE A 69 -5.42 -26.90 5.82
N LEU A 70 -5.12 -25.67 5.37
CA LEU A 70 -3.87 -25.35 4.68
C LEU A 70 -2.88 -24.51 5.51
N PHE A 71 -3.29 -24.00 6.69
CA PHE A 71 -2.40 -23.30 7.62
C PHE A 71 -1.83 -24.24 8.70
N PRO A 72 -0.57 -24.72 8.58
CA PRO A 72 0.16 -25.31 9.69
C PRO A 72 0.68 -24.24 10.67
N ASP A 73 0.91 -24.68 11.92
CA ASP A 73 1.12 -23.88 13.14
C ASP A 73 2.12 -22.70 13.09
N ILE A 74 1.83 -21.71 13.94
CA ILE A 74 2.51 -20.42 14.11
C ILE A 74 3.74 -20.59 15.03
N PRO A 75 4.90 -19.97 14.75
CA PRO A 75 6.06 -20.08 15.63
C PRO A 75 5.89 -19.28 16.93
N GLU A 76 6.41 -19.87 18.00
CA GLU A 76 6.38 -19.41 19.39
C GLU A 76 7.27 -18.18 19.67
N ILE A 77 6.75 -17.35 20.59
CA ILE A 77 7.31 -16.28 21.44
C ILE A 77 8.80 -15.86 21.31
N THR A 78 9.04 -14.54 21.36
CA THR A 78 10.34 -13.90 21.70
C THR A 78 10.14 -12.51 22.30
N GLU A 79 11.02 -12.11 23.23
CA GLU A 79 10.95 -10.88 24.04
C GLU A 79 11.71 -9.66 23.46
N ALA A 80 11.12 -8.48 23.67
CA ALA A 80 11.65 -7.10 23.63
C ALA A 80 12.19 -6.49 22.31
N PHE A 81 11.35 -5.65 21.66
CA PHE A 81 11.69 -4.90 20.42
C PHE A 81 11.13 -3.44 20.38
N TYR A 82 10.54 -2.94 21.47
CA TYR A 82 9.64 -1.78 21.47
C TYR A 82 10.12 -0.54 20.69
N LEU A 83 11.39 -0.10 20.75
CA LEU A 83 11.78 1.20 20.19
C LEU A 83 11.70 1.33 18.64
N LYS A 84 11.92 0.25 17.88
CA LYS A 84 11.99 0.31 16.40
C LYS A 84 10.66 -0.01 15.73
N SER A 85 9.80 -0.83 16.36
CA SER A 85 8.46 -1.12 15.85
C SER A 85 7.63 0.15 15.78
N TYR A 86 7.74 1.02 16.78
CA TYR A 86 7.00 2.28 16.79
C TYR A 86 7.28 3.16 15.56
N VAL A 87 8.54 3.27 15.12
CA VAL A 87 8.87 4.11 13.96
C VAL A 87 8.26 3.55 12.67
N CYS A 88 8.32 2.23 12.48
CA CYS A 88 7.71 1.54 11.35
C CYS A 88 6.17 1.57 11.42
N CYS A 89 5.58 1.42 12.61
CA CYS A 89 4.13 1.49 12.81
C CYS A 89 3.57 2.88 12.54
N VAL A 90 4.24 3.94 13.02
CA VAL A 90 3.86 5.33 12.72
C VAL A 90 4.04 5.61 11.23
N PHE A 91 5.10 5.08 10.61
CA PHE A 91 5.29 5.21 9.17
C PHE A 91 4.16 4.52 8.38
N SER A 92 3.72 3.34 8.83
CA SER A 92 2.60 2.59 8.28
C SER A 92 1.30 3.39 8.42
N ALA A 93 0.99 3.87 9.62
CA ALA A 93 -0.20 4.65 9.89
C ALA A 93 -0.26 5.93 9.04
N LEU A 94 0.85 6.67 8.90
CA LEU A 94 0.90 7.87 8.06
C LEU A 94 0.73 7.53 6.56
N SER A 95 1.32 6.43 6.11
CA SER A 95 1.20 5.97 4.72
C SER A 95 -0.21 5.47 4.40
N SER A 96 -0.88 4.83 5.37
CA SER A 96 -2.27 4.39 5.26
C SER A 96 -3.25 5.56 5.33
N ALA A 97 -2.97 6.58 6.15
CA ALA A 97 -3.78 7.81 6.24
C ALA A 97 -3.83 8.54 4.89
N MET A 98 -2.71 8.54 4.17
CA MET A 98 -2.59 9.14 2.85
C MET A 98 -3.51 8.45 1.81
N GLN A 99 -3.77 7.16 1.97
CA GLN A 99 -4.64 6.36 1.08
C GLN A 99 -6.15 6.55 1.38
N GLY A 100 -6.49 7.44 2.33
CA GLY A 100 -7.84 7.61 2.85
C GLY A 100 -8.91 7.87 1.78
N TYR A 101 -8.59 8.63 0.73
CA TYR A 101 -9.58 9.01 -0.28
C TYR A 101 -10.17 7.82 -1.06
N ILE A 102 -9.33 6.86 -1.46
CA ILE A 102 -9.80 5.71 -2.22
C ILE A 102 -10.38 4.65 -1.28
N VAL A 103 -9.70 4.39 -0.16
CA VAL A 103 -10.12 3.31 0.74
C VAL A 103 -11.44 3.61 1.44
N GLN A 104 -11.74 4.88 1.72
CA GLN A 104 -13.03 5.28 2.29
C GLN A 104 -14.12 5.51 1.23
N GLY A 105 -13.83 5.26 -0.05
CA GLY A 105 -14.82 5.35 -1.12
C GLY A 105 -15.37 6.77 -1.32
N LEU A 106 -14.55 7.82 -1.12
CA LEU A 106 -15.02 9.22 -1.26
C LEU A 106 -15.62 9.50 -2.62
N MET A 107 -15.05 8.94 -3.70
CA MET A 107 -15.60 9.14 -5.04
C MET A 107 -16.99 8.51 -5.20
N LEU A 108 -17.23 7.36 -4.58
CA LEU A 108 -18.56 6.73 -4.55
C LEU A 108 -19.55 7.62 -3.78
N LEU A 109 -19.16 8.15 -2.62
CA LEU A 109 -19.99 9.09 -1.84
C LEU A 109 -20.27 10.38 -2.62
N PHE A 110 -19.26 10.93 -3.30
CA PHE A 110 -19.36 12.12 -4.14
C PHE A 110 -20.34 11.90 -5.31
N MET A 111 -20.25 10.76 -5.98
CA MET A 111 -21.14 10.37 -7.07
C MET A 111 -22.57 10.16 -6.58
N LYS A 112 -22.75 9.50 -5.42
CA LYS A 112 -24.06 9.29 -4.80
C LYS A 112 -24.74 10.61 -4.43
N SER A 113 -23.99 11.59 -3.93
CA SER A 113 -24.46 12.96 -3.70
C SER A 113 -24.98 13.62 -4.99
N HIS A 114 -24.25 13.45 -6.10
CA HIS A 114 -24.62 14.04 -7.39
C HIS A 114 -25.64 13.21 -8.19
N GLN A 115 -26.06 12.06 -7.68
CA GLN A 115 -26.94 11.13 -8.39
C GLN A 115 -28.26 11.79 -8.79
N LYS A 116 -28.91 12.52 -7.88
CA LYS A 116 -30.18 13.21 -8.13
C LYS A 116 -30.02 14.47 -9.00
N SER A 117 -28.87 15.13 -8.92
CA SER A 117 -28.61 16.39 -9.65
C SER A 117 -28.28 16.17 -11.13
N ASN A 118 -27.59 15.07 -11.45
CA ASN A 118 -27.10 14.78 -12.80
C ASN A 118 -27.74 13.52 -13.42
N SER A 119 -28.78 12.97 -12.79
CA SER A 119 -29.49 11.76 -13.22
C SER A 119 -28.56 10.56 -13.49
N PHE A 120 -27.55 10.35 -12.63
CA PHE A 120 -26.68 9.18 -12.75
C PHE A 120 -27.44 7.89 -12.41
N THR A 121 -27.24 6.86 -13.23
CA THR A 121 -27.74 5.52 -12.93
C THR A 121 -26.98 4.91 -11.75
N GLN A 122 -27.65 4.08 -10.94
CA GLN A 122 -27.01 3.38 -9.81
C GLN A 122 -25.80 2.53 -10.24
N SER A 123 -25.85 1.93 -11.43
CA SER A 123 -24.71 1.23 -12.04
C SER A 123 -23.51 2.16 -12.31
N GLN A 124 -23.75 3.38 -12.80
CA GLN A 124 -22.69 4.35 -13.07
C GLN A 124 -21.99 4.80 -11.79
N VAL A 125 -22.76 5.01 -10.70
CA VAL A 125 -22.21 5.37 -9.38
C VAL A 125 -21.26 4.30 -8.85
N ASN A 126 -21.53 3.02 -9.13
CA ASN A 126 -20.68 1.90 -8.71
C ASN A 126 -19.52 1.63 -9.66
N THR A 127 -19.67 1.94 -10.95
CA THR A 127 -18.66 1.65 -11.98
C THR A 127 -17.57 2.70 -12.05
N TYR A 128 -17.89 4.00 -11.92
CA TYR A 128 -16.88 5.07 -12.01
C TYR A 128 -15.80 5.01 -10.92
N PRO A 129 -16.05 4.49 -9.71
CA PRO A 129 -14.99 4.19 -8.73
C PRO A 129 -13.99 3.10 -9.14
N ILE A 130 -14.36 2.14 -10.00
CA ILE A 130 -13.49 0.99 -10.28
C ILE A 130 -12.11 1.39 -10.85
N PRO A 131 -12.01 2.32 -11.82
CA PRO A 131 -10.72 2.75 -12.36
C PRO A 131 -9.75 3.38 -11.35
N THR A 132 -10.20 3.87 -10.18
CA THR A 132 -9.26 4.40 -9.16
C THR A 132 -8.30 3.32 -8.68
N HIS A 133 -8.79 2.09 -8.50
CA HIS A 133 -7.94 0.97 -8.14
C HIS A 133 -7.00 0.56 -9.27
N ALA A 134 -7.41 0.65 -10.54
CA ALA A 134 -6.54 0.37 -11.68
C ALA A 134 -5.36 1.37 -11.73
N ILE A 135 -5.62 2.66 -11.53
CA ILE A 135 -4.58 3.70 -11.45
C ILE A 135 -3.67 3.44 -10.25
N GLY A 136 -4.24 3.03 -9.11
CA GLY A 136 -3.50 2.62 -7.92
C GLY A 136 -2.51 1.48 -8.19
N ILE A 137 -2.94 0.43 -8.89
CA ILE A 137 -2.10 -0.71 -9.28
C ILE A 137 -0.93 -0.25 -10.17
N VAL A 138 -1.21 0.58 -11.18
CA VAL A 138 -0.17 1.10 -12.09
C VAL A 138 0.84 1.96 -11.33
N ALA A 139 0.37 2.83 -10.44
CA ALA A 139 1.23 3.66 -9.60
C ALA A 139 2.08 2.82 -8.63
N GLU A 140 1.49 1.77 -8.05
CA GLU A 140 2.16 0.84 -7.14
C GLU A 140 3.26 0.03 -7.82
N LEU A 141 2.95 -0.61 -8.95
CA LEU A 141 3.94 -1.35 -9.74
C LEU A 141 5.02 -0.41 -10.28
N GLY A 142 4.64 0.76 -10.80
CA GLY A 142 5.58 1.78 -11.27
C GLY A 142 6.53 2.24 -10.17
N ALA A 143 6.01 2.58 -8.99
CA ALA A 143 6.83 2.95 -7.84
C ALA A 143 7.79 1.81 -7.44
N SER A 144 7.32 0.56 -7.41
CA SER A 144 8.15 -0.59 -7.06
C SER A 144 9.36 -0.76 -8.00
N VAL A 145 9.16 -0.60 -9.31
CA VAL A 145 10.22 -0.71 -10.32
C VAL A 145 11.23 0.43 -10.18
N ILE A 146 10.77 1.66 -9.93
CA ILE A 146 11.66 2.82 -9.77
C ILE A 146 12.47 2.71 -8.47
N ILE A 147 11.86 2.23 -7.39
CA ILE A 147 12.53 1.98 -6.11
C ILE A 147 13.67 0.98 -6.29
N ASP A 148 13.39 -0.17 -6.92
CA ASP A 148 14.38 -1.23 -7.13
C ASP A 148 15.50 -0.80 -8.10
N ARG A 149 15.21 0.06 -9.10
CA ARG A 149 16.19 0.46 -10.12
C ARG A 149 17.11 1.60 -9.69
N TYR A 150 16.59 2.56 -8.92
CA TYR A 150 17.32 3.80 -8.61
C TYR A 150 17.66 3.96 -7.13
N ASP A 151 17.08 3.16 -6.23
CA ASP A 151 17.18 3.29 -4.77
C ASP A 151 16.91 4.71 -4.24
N ARG A 152 16.09 5.49 -4.96
CA ARG A 152 15.70 6.87 -4.62
C ARG A 152 14.41 6.93 -3.81
N ARG A 153 14.36 6.15 -2.73
CA ARG A 153 13.16 5.96 -1.89
C ARG A 153 12.52 7.28 -1.44
N VAL A 154 13.32 8.19 -0.86
CA VAL A 154 12.81 9.50 -0.38
C VAL A 154 12.24 10.36 -1.51
N SER A 155 12.92 10.43 -2.66
CA SER A 155 12.46 11.26 -3.78
C SER A 155 11.09 10.82 -4.30
N ILE A 156 10.88 9.50 -4.42
CA ILE A 156 9.60 8.94 -4.89
C ILE A 156 8.50 9.22 -3.87
N GLY A 157 8.77 9.00 -2.58
CA GLY A 157 7.81 9.31 -1.51
C GLY A 157 7.40 10.79 -1.49
N LEU A 158 8.35 11.72 -1.69
CA LEU A 158 8.07 13.15 -1.79
C LEU A 158 7.22 13.50 -3.01
N VAL A 159 7.49 12.92 -4.18
CA VAL A 159 6.68 13.13 -5.38
C VAL A 159 5.24 12.67 -5.15
N ILE A 160 5.05 11.49 -4.55
CA ILE A 160 3.70 10.98 -4.22
C ILE A 160 2.99 11.93 -3.23
N CYS A 161 3.69 12.40 -2.19
CA CYS A 161 3.13 13.37 -1.24
C CYS A 161 2.75 14.70 -1.93
N LEU A 162 3.56 15.19 -2.87
CA LEU A 162 3.28 16.43 -3.61
C LEU A 162 2.05 16.28 -4.51
N VAL A 163 1.94 15.16 -5.23
CA VAL A 163 0.75 14.85 -6.04
C VAL A 163 -0.49 14.80 -5.15
N GLN A 164 -0.40 14.17 -3.98
CA GLN A 164 -1.52 14.06 -3.06
C GLN A 164 -1.93 15.41 -2.45
N ILE A 165 -0.96 16.27 -2.12
CA ILE A 165 -1.23 17.65 -1.68
C ILE A 165 -1.94 18.43 -2.78
N ALA A 166 -1.46 18.35 -4.03
CA ALA A 166 -2.10 19.01 -5.16
C ALA A 166 -3.55 18.56 -5.35
N CYS A 167 -3.82 17.25 -5.30
CA CYS A 167 -5.18 16.70 -5.36
C CYS A 167 -6.05 17.22 -4.21
N SER A 168 -5.50 17.30 -3.00
CA SER A 168 -6.23 17.77 -1.81
C SER A 168 -6.56 19.26 -1.89
N ILE A 169 -5.67 20.09 -2.43
CA ILE A 169 -5.92 21.52 -2.68
C ILE A 169 -7.03 21.70 -3.71
N VAL A 170 -6.98 20.92 -4.80
CA VAL A 170 -7.97 20.95 -5.88
C VAL A 170 -9.35 20.57 -5.35
N LEU A 171 -9.46 19.50 -4.55
CA LEU A 171 -10.71 19.09 -3.90
C LEU A 171 -11.21 20.06 -2.82
N LEU A 172 -10.31 20.88 -2.26
CA LEU A 172 -10.66 21.90 -1.28
C LEU A 172 -11.33 23.13 -1.92
N VAL A 173 -11.15 23.40 -3.21
CA VAL A 173 -11.77 24.58 -3.86
C VAL A 173 -13.22 24.28 -4.22
N PRO A 174 -14.22 24.94 -3.59
CA PRO A 174 -15.62 24.74 -3.93
C PRO A 174 -15.94 25.36 -5.30
N GLY A 175 -16.70 24.65 -6.14
CA GLY A 175 -17.15 25.14 -7.45
C GLY A 175 -16.38 24.62 -8.66
N MET A 176 -15.50 23.64 -8.46
CA MET A 176 -14.83 22.97 -9.57
C MET A 176 -15.80 22.13 -10.42
N SER A 177 -15.50 22.01 -11.73
CA SER A 177 -16.31 21.19 -12.64
C SER A 177 -16.34 19.72 -12.20
N LEU A 178 -17.42 19.01 -12.54
CA LEU A 178 -17.56 17.58 -12.26
C LEU A 178 -16.32 16.80 -12.73
N ALA A 179 -15.86 17.07 -13.96
CA ALA A 179 -14.67 16.44 -14.52
C ALA A 179 -13.41 16.73 -13.69
N GLY A 180 -13.21 17.97 -13.22
CA GLY A 180 -12.07 18.31 -12.39
C GLY A 180 -12.07 17.56 -11.06
N ASN A 181 -13.22 17.44 -10.38
CA ASN A 181 -13.33 16.69 -9.12
C ASN A 181 -13.03 15.20 -9.35
N LEU A 182 -13.58 14.61 -10.41
CA LEU A 182 -13.31 13.22 -10.78
C LEU A 182 -11.82 13.00 -11.11
N THR A 183 -11.20 13.89 -11.89
CA THR A 183 -9.76 13.81 -12.19
C THR A 183 -8.91 13.89 -10.92
N ALA A 184 -9.28 14.74 -9.96
CA ALA A 184 -8.57 14.83 -8.68
C ALA A 184 -8.69 13.53 -7.86
N PHE A 185 -9.87 12.90 -7.82
CA PHE A 185 -10.05 11.60 -7.18
C PHE A 185 -9.23 10.50 -7.88
N TYR A 186 -9.25 10.45 -9.21
CA TYR A 186 -8.42 9.50 -9.97
C TYR A 186 -6.94 9.70 -9.70
N LEU A 187 -6.45 10.95 -9.74
CA LEU A 187 -5.04 11.26 -9.50
C LEU A 187 -4.62 10.94 -8.07
N SER A 188 -5.52 11.11 -7.09
CA SER A 188 -5.24 10.73 -5.70
C SER A 188 -4.98 9.24 -5.49
N SER A 189 -5.39 8.39 -6.44
CA SER A 189 -5.12 6.95 -6.45
C SER A 189 -3.63 6.63 -6.55
N THR A 190 -2.81 7.57 -7.02
CA THR A 190 -1.35 7.42 -7.03
C THR A 190 -0.74 7.27 -5.63
N SER A 191 -1.48 7.62 -4.58
CA SER A 191 -1.08 7.41 -3.18
C SER A 191 -0.77 5.95 -2.83
N TYR A 192 -1.36 4.97 -3.53
CA TYR A 192 -1.03 3.54 -3.36
C TYR A 192 0.45 3.21 -3.67
N GLY A 193 1.14 4.07 -4.43
CA GLY A 193 2.58 3.95 -4.69
C GLY A 193 3.47 3.98 -3.43
N ILE A 194 2.93 4.35 -2.28
CA ILE A 194 3.66 4.37 -1.00
C ILE A 194 3.86 2.97 -0.40
N ASN A 195 2.98 2.01 -0.67
CA ASN A 195 3.01 0.67 -0.10
C ASN A 195 4.31 -0.09 -0.38
N PRO A 196 4.83 -0.15 -1.63
CA PRO A 196 6.10 -0.81 -1.90
C PRO A 196 7.26 -0.11 -1.18
N LEU A 197 7.20 1.22 -1.05
CA LEU A 197 8.19 2.00 -0.31
C LEU A 197 8.16 1.64 1.19
N LEU A 198 6.97 1.63 1.79
CA LEU A 198 6.73 1.31 3.20
C LEU A 198 7.23 -0.09 3.56
N TYR A 199 6.73 -1.12 2.87
CA TYR A 199 7.04 -2.50 3.22
C TYR A 199 8.47 -2.89 2.84
N SER A 200 8.97 -2.47 1.66
CA SER A 200 10.36 -2.75 1.27
C SER A 200 11.36 -2.11 2.22
N TRP A 201 11.16 -0.84 2.59
CA TRP A 201 12.12 -0.13 3.43
C TRP A 201 12.11 -0.62 4.86
N SER A 202 10.92 -0.80 5.45
CA SER A 202 10.77 -1.32 6.82
C SER A 202 11.33 -2.73 6.93
N SER A 203 11.09 -3.56 5.92
CA SER A 203 11.63 -4.92 5.84
C SER A 203 13.16 -4.92 5.71
N ASN A 204 13.77 -3.99 4.95
CA ASN A 204 15.23 -3.85 4.87
C ASN A 204 15.86 -3.38 6.18
N ILE A 205 15.21 -2.46 6.91
CA ILE A 205 15.69 -2.00 8.22
C ILE A 205 15.58 -3.15 9.24
N ALA A 206 14.49 -3.89 9.22
CA ALA A 206 14.28 -5.06 10.07
C ALA A 206 15.32 -6.16 9.80
N ALA A 207 15.56 -6.49 8.52
CA ALA A 207 16.51 -7.52 8.12
C ALA A 207 17.96 -7.25 8.57
N ARG A 208 18.34 -6.00 8.83
CA ARG A 208 19.68 -5.65 9.35
C ARG A 208 19.81 -5.78 10.86
N THR A 209 18.70 -5.82 11.59
CA THR A 209 18.71 -5.62 13.04
C THR A 209 17.98 -6.67 13.84
N ALA A 210 17.18 -7.51 13.20
CA ALA A 210 16.28 -8.43 13.86
C ALA A 210 16.26 -9.77 13.12
N ASP A 211 16.12 -10.87 13.87
CA ASP A 211 15.94 -12.22 13.31
C ASP A 211 14.66 -12.31 12.46
N ASP A 212 14.55 -13.34 11.62
CA ASP A 212 13.43 -13.52 10.68
C ASP A 212 12.05 -13.51 11.39
N ALA A 213 11.97 -14.03 12.62
CA ALA A 213 10.78 -13.96 13.46
C ALA A 213 10.43 -12.52 13.85
N ALA A 214 11.40 -11.75 14.32
CA ALA A 214 11.20 -10.37 14.74
C ALA A 214 10.84 -9.45 13.54
N ARG A 215 11.41 -9.70 12.36
CA ARG A 215 10.98 -9.03 11.11
C ARG A 215 9.49 -9.27 10.81
N SER A 216 9.01 -10.49 11.02
CA SER A 216 7.61 -10.84 10.79
C SER A 216 6.68 -10.13 11.77
N VAL A 217 7.07 -10.03 13.05
CA VAL A 217 6.34 -9.28 14.07
C VAL A 217 6.25 -7.78 13.74
N ILE A 218 7.31 -7.17 13.22
CA ILE A 218 7.30 -5.76 12.78
C ILE A 218 6.28 -5.55 11.67
N LEU A 219 6.31 -6.40 10.64
CA LEU A 219 5.41 -6.31 9.51
C LEU A 219 3.95 -6.55 9.95
N ALA A 220 3.72 -7.49 10.88
CA ALA A 220 2.40 -7.73 11.48
C ALA A 220 1.93 -6.51 12.30
N SER A 221 2.82 -5.87 13.06
CA SER A 221 2.50 -4.68 13.86
C SER A 221 2.16 -3.47 12.97
N MET A 222 2.85 -3.34 11.83
CA MET A 222 2.53 -2.34 10.80
C MET A 222 1.11 -2.56 10.25
N ALA A 223 0.79 -3.80 9.85
CA ALA A 223 -0.54 -4.14 9.36
C ALA A 223 -1.64 -3.92 10.42
N ALA A 224 -1.37 -4.22 11.69
CA ALA A 224 -2.29 -3.94 12.79
C ALA A 224 -2.53 -2.42 12.98
N SER A 225 -1.47 -1.63 12.84
CA SER A 225 -1.54 -0.15 12.92
C SER A 225 -2.38 0.42 11.76
N ASP A 226 -2.25 -0.14 10.57
CA ASP A 226 -3.08 0.22 9.41
C ASP A 226 -4.56 -0.07 9.71
N GLY A 227 -4.86 -1.27 10.23
CA GLY A 227 -6.22 -1.67 10.61
C GLY A 227 -6.88 -0.71 11.61
N LEU A 228 -6.14 -0.31 12.66
CA LEU A 228 -6.62 0.61 13.69
C LEU A 228 -6.96 1.99 13.10
N LEU A 229 -6.14 2.48 12.18
CA LEU A 229 -6.40 3.74 11.51
C LEU A 229 -7.73 3.68 10.73
N TRP A 230 -7.97 2.61 9.97
CA TRP A 230 -9.20 2.48 9.16
C TRP A 230 -10.48 2.55 9.99
N THR A 231 -10.45 2.09 11.25
CA THR A 231 -11.62 2.03 12.13
C THR A 231 -12.22 3.40 12.43
N PHE A 232 -11.40 4.43 12.67
CA PHE A 232 -11.90 5.76 13.04
C PHE A 232 -11.67 6.83 11.97
N TRP A 233 -10.65 6.67 11.11
CA TRP A 233 -10.23 7.69 10.16
C TRP A 233 -11.36 8.11 9.20
N GLY A 234 -12.10 7.14 8.68
CA GLY A 234 -13.26 7.38 7.81
C GLY A 234 -14.39 8.11 8.53
N ILE A 235 -14.69 7.69 9.75
CA ILE A 235 -15.81 8.21 10.54
C ILE A 235 -15.55 9.67 10.94
N VAL A 236 -14.34 9.98 11.38
CA VAL A 236 -13.98 11.30 11.92
C VAL A 236 -13.77 12.34 10.81
N LEU A 237 -13.10 11.95 9.71
CA LEU A 237 -12.67 12.91 8.69
C LEU A 237 -13.55 12.95 7.45
N TYR A 238 -14.26 11.85 7.17
CA TYR A 238 -15.08 11.68 5.98
C TYR A 238 -16.52 11.23 6.32
N PRO A 239 -17.23 11.94 7.22
CA PRO A 239 -18.59 11.56 7.57
C PRO A 239 -19.52 11.68 6.35
N ALA A 240 -20.48 10.76 6.23
CA ALA A 240 -21.41 10.74 5.10
C ALA A 240 -22.36 11.96 5.07
N SER A 241 -22.54 12.65 6.21
CA SER A 241 -23.32 13.89 6.32
C SER A 241 -22.72 15.05 5.52
N ASP A 242 -21.39 15.06 5.39
CA ASP A 242 -20.66 16.19 4.82
C ASP A 242 -20.42 16.00 3.32
N ALA A 243 -20.95 14.92 2.73
CA ALA A 243 -20.90 14.70 1.29
C ALA A 243 -21.64 15.86 0.56
N PRO A 244 -21.09 16.40 -0.55
CA PRO A 244 -19.91 15.96 -1.31
C PRO A 244 -18.58 16.63 -0.91
N TYR A 245 -18.53 17.38 0.20
CA TYR A 245 -17.43 18.30 0.48
C TYR A 245 -16.90 18.19 1.92
N TRP A 246 -15.88 17.35 2.08
CA TRP A 246 -15.22 17.06 3.35
C TRP A 246 -14.06 18.00 3.66
N ARG A 247 -14.34 19.28 4.01
CA ARG A 247 -13.29 20.27 4.35
C ARG A 247 -12.26 19.72 5.35
N THR A 248 -12.75 19.12 6.43
CA THR A 248 -11.92 18.59 7.51
C THR A 248 -10.98 17.50 7.01
N GLY A 249 -11.50 16.57 6.20
CA GLY A 249 -10.70 15.50 5.61
C GLY A 249 -9.63 15.99 4.64
N TYR A 250 -9.96 16.97 3.78
CA TYR A 250 -9.00 17.54 2.83
C TYR A 250 -7.85 18.29 3.52
N ILE A 251 -8.15 19.06 4.57
CA ILE A 251 -7.11 19.73 5.36
C ILE A 251 -6.24 18.70 6.10
N ALA A 252 -6.88 17.69 6.72
CA ALA A 252 -6.16 16.63 7.41
C ALA A 252 -5.20 15.87 6.46
N MET A 253 -5.59 15.64 5.20
CA MET A 253 -4.73 15.01 4.21
C MET A 253 -3.48 15.83 3.90
N ILE A 254 -3.61 17.16 3.77
CA ILE A 254 -2.47 18.05 3.55
C ILE A 254 -1.50 17.94 4.74
N CYS A 255 -2.03 17.98 5.97
CA CYS A 255 -1.23 17.82 7.19
C CYS A 255 -0.51 16.46 7.21
N VAL A 256 -1.22 15.36 6.90
CA VAL A 256 -0.63 14.02 6.82
C VAL A 256 0.49 13.96 5.80
N CYS A 257 0.33 14.55 4.62
CA CYS A 257 1.36 14.56 3.58
C CYS A 257 2.61 15.34 4.00
N VAL A 258 2.45 16.46 4.72
CA VAL A 258 3.58 17.24 5.26
C VAL A 258 4.30 16.47 6.37
N VAL A 259 3.55 15.83 7.27
CA VAL A 259 4.12 14.99 8.33
C VAL A 259 4.83 13.78 7.74
N LEU A 260 4.23 13.08 6.79
CA LEU A 260 4.82 11.95 6.09
C LEU A 260 6.08 12.35 5.33
N SER A 261 6.08 13.51 4.65
CA SER A 261 7.27 14.05 3.98
C SER A 261 8.42 14.25 4.95
N SER A 262 8.14 14.77 6.15
CA SER A 262 9.12 14.92 7.23
C SER A 262 9.57 13.56 7.78
N TRP A 263 8.64 12.62 7.93
CA TRP A 263 8.88 11.27 8.41
C TRP A 263 9.78 10.45 7.46
N LEU A 264 9.69 10.65 6.14
CA LEU A 264 10.59 10.02 5.16
C LEU A 264 12.06 10.37 5.42
N PHE A 265 12.36 11.59 5.89
CA PHE A 265 13.72 11.97 6.28
C PHE A 265 14.15 11.31 7.59
N LEU A 266 13.24 11.17 8.56
CA LEU A 266 13.50 10.44 9.81
C LEU A 266 13.81 8.96 9.53
N VAL A 267 13.01 8.30 8.70
CA VAL A 267 13.25 6.90 8.28
C VAL A 267 14.58 6.79 7.54
N ARG A 268 14.93 7.76 6.68
CA ARG A 268 16.26 7.81 6.04
C ARG A 268 17.40 7.95 7.03
N TRP A 269 17.23 8.78 8.05
CA TRP A 269 18.22 8.92 9.11
C TRP A 269 18.36 7.61 9.89
N LEU A 270 17.25 6.98 10.27
CA LEU A 270 17.24 5.70 10.98
C LEU A 270 17.90 4.58 10.15
N ASP A 271 17.62 4.53 8.85
CA ASP A 271 18.22 3.57 7.92
C ASP A 271 19.75 3.73 7.84
N ARG A 272 20.23 4.98 7.68
CA ARG A 272 21.67 5.31 7.69
C ARG A 272 22.33 5.04 9.04
N TYR A 273 21.66 5.37 10.14
CA TYR A 273 22.14 5.10 11.50
C TYR A 273 22.30 3.61 11.73
N THR A 274 21.30 2.83 11.32
CA THR A 274 21.29 1.37 11.43
C THR A 274 22.41 0.74 10.58
N ALA A 275 22.59 1.21 9.35
CA ALA A 275 23.66 0.75 8.46
C ALA A 275 25.06 1.00 9.03
N ARG A 276 25.26 2.07 9.81
CA ARG A 276 26.54 2.37 10.47
C ARG A 276 26.81 1.48 11.69
N LYS A 277 25.77 1.16 12.46
CA LYS A 277 25.89 0.41 13.73
C LYS A 277 25.96 -1.11 13.52
N HIS A 278 25.31 -1.61 12.47
CA HIS A 278 25.31 -3.02 12.09
C HIS A 278 25.75 -3.16 10.63
N PRO A 279 27.05 -2.98 10.32
CA PRO A 279 27.56 -3.27 8.99
C PRO A 279 27.38 -4.75 8.67
N ALA A 280 27.03 -5.08 7.42
CA ALA A 280 26.80 -6.46 7.00
C ALA A 280 28.01 -7.36 7.36
N PRO A 281 27.80 -8.59 7.83
CA PRO A 281 28.89 -9.47 8.21
C PRO A 281 29.80 -9.74 7.00
N VAL A 282 31.13 -9.64 7.23
CA VAL A 282 32.24 -9.86 6.28
C VAL A 282 32.19 -11.24 5.58
N ARG A 283 31.31 -12.18 5.98
CA ARG A 283 31.17 -13.52 5.38
C ARG A 283 30.88 -13.52 3.88
N LEU A 284 30.35 -12.44 3.32
CA LEU A 284 30.09 -12.31 1.88
C LEU A 284 31.35 -11.94 1.06
N LEU A 285 32.43 -11.46 1.70
CA LEU A 285 33.70 -11.21 1.01
C LEU A 285 34.51 -12.50 0.81
N ASN A 286 34.32 -13.51 1.67
CA ASN A 286 35.08 -14.76 1.61
C ASN A 286 34.41 -15.83 0.73
N ALA A 287 33.08 -15.80 0.55
CA ALA A 287 32.37 -16.74 -0.33
C ALA A 287 32.68 -16.53 -1.83
N ASP A 288 33.03 -15.30 -2.24
CA ASP A 288 33.47 -15.02 -3.61
C ASP A 288 34.93 -15.45 -3.87
N SER A 289 35.74 -15.61 -2.81
CA SER A 289 37.14 -16.06 -2.96
C SER A 289 37.27 -17.55 -3.30
N SER A 290 36.23 -18.36 -3.02
CA SER A 290 36.19 -19.79 -3.36
C SER A 290 35.73 -20.09 -4.80
N ILE A 291 35.34 -19.07 -5.58
CA ILE A 291 34.82 -19.26 -6.96
C ILE A 291 35.88 -18.91 -8.04
N ILE A 292 37.06 -18.42 -7.65
CA ILE A 292 38.18 -18.27 -8.59
C ILE A 292 38.99 -19.57 -8.56
N PRO A 293 38.97 -20.42 -9.61
CA PRO A 293 39.91 -21.52 -9.68
C PRO A 293 41.31 -20.91 -9.73
N SER A 294 42.14 -21.22 -8.75
CA SER A 294 43.55 -20.86 -8.73
C SER A 294 44.22 -21.49 -9.96
N TYR A 295 44.42 -20.68 -11.02
CA TYR A 295 45.34 -21.06 -12.08
C TYR A 295 46.74 -21.00 -11.49
N SER A 296 47.29 -22.17 -11.12
CA SER A 296 48.68 -22.32 -10.73
C SER A 296 49.56 -22.06 -11.95
N SER A 297 50.04 -20.83 -12.11
CA SER A 297 51.17 -20.54 -12.98
C SER A 297 52.47 -20.94 -12.28
N THR A 298 52.76 -22.24 -12.24
CA THR A 298 54.12 -22.73 -11.98
C THR A 298 54.83 -22.81 -13.32
N ASN A 299 55.52 -21.73 -13.67
CA ASN A 299 56.53 -21.74 -14.70
C ASN A 299 57.78 -21.10 -14.10
N GLU A 300 58.75 -21.91 -13.69
CA GLU A 300 60.14 -21.50 -13.74
C GLU A 300 61.05 -22.73 -13.81
N LYS A 301 61.67 -22.88 -14.98
CA LYS A 301 62.88 -23.67 -15.21
C LYS A 301 63.98 -23.19 -14.26
N LYS A 302 64.81 -24.10 -13.75
CA LYS A 302 66.26 -23.87 -13.65
C LYS A 302 67.03 -25.16 -13.34
N VAL A 303 67.97 -25.44 -14.27
CA VAL A 303 69.24 -26.17 -14.18
C VAL A 303 69.18 -27.67 -13.99
#